data_AF-A0A3D5IYT3-F1
#
_entry.id   AF-A0A3D5IYT3-F1
#
_cell.length_a   1.000
_cell.length_b   1.000
_cell.length_c   1.000
_cell.angle_alpha   90.00
_cell.angle_beta   90.00
_cell.angle_gamma   90.00
#
_symmetry.space_group_name_H-M   'P 1'
#
loop_
_entity.id
_entity.type
_entity.pdbx_description
1 polymer ?
#
loop_
_entity_poly.entity_id
_entity_poly.type
_entity_poly.pdbx_seq_one_letter_code
_entity_poly.pdbx_strand_id
1 'polypeptide(L)'
;MKNLLLLLSIFVFIACGNTSEKETTPAFTSEAKPQDDIPNFGIVIHGGAGTILKENMSDSLEKAYKTKLEEAIRTGHEILANGGTAIQAVQRTINVMEDSPLFNSAKGAVFANDETNQLDASIMDGKTLNAGAVAGV
;
A
#
# COMPACT_ATOMS: atom_id res chain seq x y z
N MET A 1 -21.29 22.23 74.10
CA MET A 1 -19.97 21.96 73.48
C MET A 1 -20.03 20.65 72.73
N LYS A 2 -20.43 20.67 71.45
CA LYS A 2 -20.31 19.56 70.48
C LYS A 2 -20.74 19.97 69.05
N ASN A 3 -21.34 21.16 68.88
CA ASN A 3 -21.71 21.69 67.57
C ASN A 3 -20.73 22.74 67.02
N LEU A 4 -19.53 22.89 67.60
CA LEU A 4 -18.53 23.88 67.15
C LEU A 4 -17.46 23.28 66.23
N LEU A 5 -17.45 21.95 66.04
CA LEU A 5 -16.44 21.27 65.21
C LEU A 5 -16.86 21.03 63.75
N LEU A 6 -18.07 21.43 63.33
CA LEU A 6 -18.57 21.16 61.99
C LEU A 6 -18.55 22.37 61.03
N LEU A 7 -18.08 23.54 61.48
CA LEU A 7 -18.00 24.76 60.66
C LEU A 7 -16.58 25.12 60.22
N LEU A 8 -15.56 24.35 60.65
CA LEU A 8 -14.17 24.62 60.32
C LEU A 8 -13.64 23.84 59.08
N SER A 9 -14.52 23.14 58.35
CA SER A 9 -14.17 22.41 57.12
C SER A 9 -14.62 23.08 55.82
N ILE A 10 -15.31 24.23 55.89
CA ILE A 10 -15.86 24.91 54.69
C ILE A 10 -14.99 26.09 54.22
N PHE A 11 -14.06 26.61 55.04
CA PHE A 11 -13.28 27.81 54.70
C PHE A 11 -11.89 27.56 54.10
N VAL A 12 -11.54 26.32 53.75
CA VAL A 12 -10.24 25.99 53.14
C VAL A 12 -10.27 26.04 51.61
N PHE A 13 -11.44 26.19 50.97
CA PHE A 13 -11.55 26.14 49.50
C PHE A 13 -11.58 27.49 48.77
N ILE A 14 -11.44 28.64 49.44
CA ILE A 14 -11.58 29.96 48.79
C ILE A 14 -10.48 30.94 49.23
N ALA A 15 -9.21 30.54 49.13
CA ALA A 15 -8.08 31.43 49.44
C ALA A 15 -6.82 31.11 48.62
N CYS A 16 -6.96 30.95 47.31
CA CYS A 16 -5.86 31.16 46.36
C CYS A 16 -6.36 32.05 45.23
N GLY A 17 -6.43 33.34 45.53
CA GLY A 17 -6.60 34.41 44.56
C GLY A 17 -5.24 35.00 44.19
N ASN A 18 -5.08 35.19 42.89
CA ASN A 18 -4.20 36.10 42.15
C ASN A 18 -2.82 35.66 41.62
N THR A 19 -2.81 35.76 40.27
CA THR A 19 -1.77 36.27 39.37
C THR A 19 -0.54 35.40 39.14
N SER A 20 -0.67 34.50 38.17
CA SER A 20 0.42 34.15 37.27
C SER A 20 0.02 34.65 35.89
N GLU A 21 0.77 35.63 35.38
CA GLU A 21 0.75 36.02 33.97
C GLU A 21 1.04 34.78 33.13
N LYS A 22 0.03 34.32 32.36
CA LYS A 22 0.23 33.27 31.38
C LYS A 22 0.33 33.94 30.03
N GLU A 23 1.55 33.97 29.52
CA GLU A 23 1.88 34.37 28.16
C GLU A 23 0.88 33.78 27.16
N THR A 24 0.37 34.66 26.31
CA THR A 24 -0.46 34.34 25.16
C THR A 24 0.34 33.48 24.19
N THR A 25 0.21 32.16 24.28
CA THR A 25 0.49 31.28 23.14
C THR A 25 -0.80 31.22 22.32
N PRO A 26 -0.83 31.70 21.06
CA PRO A 26 -2.03 31.60 20.24
C PRO A 26 -2.32 30.11 20.01
N ALA A 27 -3.47 29.67 20.50
CA ALA A 27 -4.04 28.39 20.14
C ALA A 27 -4.30 28.39 18.63
N PHE A 28 -3.45 27.71 17.87
CA PHE A 28 -3.79 27.29 16.52
C PHE A 28 -4.84 26.18 16.63
N THR A 29 -6.10 26.57 16.69
CA THR A 29 -7.19 25.68 16.30
C THR A 29 -7.09 25.49 14.79
N SER A 30 -6.40 24.42 14.38
CA SER A 30 -6.52 23.90 13.03
C SER A 30 -7.91 23.29 12.91
N GLU A 31 -8.82 24.02 12.27
CA GLU A 31 -10.01 23.43 11.68
C GLU A 31 -9.55 22.44 10.59
N ALA A 32 -9.47 21.16 10.94
CA ALA A 32 -9.20 20.10 9.98
C ALA A 32 -10.41 19.97 9.04
N LYS A 33 -10.22 20.31 7.77
CA LYS A 33 -11.15 19.92 6.71
C LYS A 33 -11.25 18.38 6.68
N PRO A 34 -12.40 17.79 6.32
CA PRO A 34 -12.50 16.36 6.08
C PRO A 34 -11.54 16.02 4.94
N GLN A 35 -10.41 15.40 5.28
CA GLN A 35 -9.51 14.82 4.32
C GLN A 35 -10.19 13.52 3.89
N ASP A 36 -10.68 13.46 2.65
CA ASP A 36 -10.99 12.16 2.05
C ASP A 36 -9.70 11.34 2.14
N ASP A 37 -9.70 10.35 3.03
CA ASP A 37 -8.53 9.59 3.46
C ASP A 37 -8.18 8.59 2.35
N ILE A 38 -7.71 9.11 1.21
CA ILE A 38 -7.21 8.29 0.11
C ILE A 38 -6.02 7.52 0.70
N PRO A 39 -6.07 6.18 0.76
CA PRO A 39 -4.99 5.41 1.34
C PRO A 39 -3.68 5.75 0.64
N ASN A 40 -2.63 6.06 1.39
CA ASN A 40 -1.30 6.18 0.82
C ASN A 40 -0.81 4.77 0.45
N PHE A 41 -0.72 4.48 -0.84
CA PHE A 41 -0.29 3.17 -1.34
C PHE A 41 0.76 3.31 -2.43
N GLY A 42 1.53 2.24 -2.62
CA GLY A 42 2.44 2.06 -3.73
C GLY A 42 2.29 0.66 -4.31
N ILE A 43 2.45 0.54 -5.62
CA ILE A 43 2.49 -0.74 -6.33
C ILE A 43 3.68 -0.71 -7.29
N VAL A 44 4.40 -1.83 -7.36
CA VAL A 44 5.59 -2.01 -8.20
C VAL A 44 5.48 -3.36 -8.89
N ILE A 45 5.90 -3.43 -10.16
CA ILE A 45 5.96 -4.66 -10.97
C ILE A 45 7.32 -4.80 -11.64
N HIS A 46 7.68 -6.02 -12.03
CA HIS A 46 8.81 -6.27 -12.92
C HIS A 46 8.43 -7.29 -14.00
N GLY A 47 8.97 -7.13 -15.21
CA GLY A 47 8.82 -8.10 -16.31
C GLY A 47 9.95 -9.12 -16.42
N GLY A 48 10.89 -9.12 -15.46
CA GLY A 48 12.12 -9.90 -15.49
C GLY A 48 13.38 -9.02 -15.66
N ALA A 49 14.53 -9.56 -15.28
CA ALA A 49 15.83 -8.90 -15.41
C ALA A 49 16.84 -9.86 -16.05
N GLY A 50 17.89 -9.33 -16.66
CA GLY A 50 18.92 -10.11 -17.33
C GLY A 50 19.67 -9.29 -18.36
N THR A 51 20.26 -9.95 -19.35
CA THR A 51 20.95 -9.30 -20.47
C THR A 51 19.95 -8.73 -21.48
N ILE A 52 19.37 -7.57 -21.15
CA ILE A 52 18.46 -6.82 -22.02
C ILE A 52 19.25 -5.68 -22.66
N LEU A 53 19.75 -5.90 -23.88
CA LEU A 53 20.59 -4.92 -24.58
C LEU A 53 19.74 -4.05 -25.51
N LYS A 54 19.96 -2.73 -25.45
CA LYS A 54 19.23 -1.77 -26.31
C LYS A 54 19.43 -2.04 -27.80
N GLU A 55 20.58 -2.58 -28.20
CA GLU A 55 20.86 -2.97 -29.60
C GLU A 55 19.94 -4.08 -30.12
N ASN A 56 19.43 -4.94 -29.23
CA ASN A 56 18.50 -6.02 -29.57
C ASN A 56 17.02 -5.62 -29.38
N MET A 57 16.76 -4.33 -29.11
CA MET A 57 15.43 -3.81 -28.80
C MET A 57 15.00 -2.80 -29.86
N SER A 58 14.15 -3.22 -30.79
CA SER A 58 13.51 -2.27 -31.70
C SER A 58 12.62 -1.29 -30.91
N ASP A 59 12.43 -0.09 -31.44
CA ASP A 59 11.57 0.91 -30.80
C ASP A 59 10.11 0.42 -30.68
N SER A 60 9.66 -0.41 -31.64
CA SER A 60 8.35 -1.04 -31.59
C SER A 60 8.23 -2.05 -30.45
N LEU A 61 9.27 -2.86 -30.21
CA LEU A 61 9.30 -3.84 -29.13
C LEU A 61 9.39 -3.15 -27.77
N GLU A 62 10.26 -2.14 -27.63
CA GLU A 62 10.36 -1.34 -26.40
C GLU A 62 9.01 -0.69 -26.05
N LYS A 63 8.35 -0.11 -27.06
CA LYS A 63 7.02 0.47 -26.90
C LYS A 63 6.00 -0.57 -26.46
N ALA A 64 6.02 -1.77 -27.05
CA ALA A 64 5.13 -2.86 -26.67
C ALA A 64 5.31 -3.25 -25.19
N TYR A 65 6.55 -3.40 -24.72
CA TYR A 65 6.85 -3.65 -23.30
C TYR A 65 6.33 -2.53 -22.39
N LYS A 66 6.64 -1.27 -22.72
CA LYS A 66 6.20 -0.11 -21.93
C LYS A 66 4.68 -0.01 -21.85
N THR A 67 3.99 -0.19 -22.97
CA THR A 67 2.52 -0.17 -23.02
C THR A 67 1.92 -1.28 -22.17
N LYS A 68 2.46 -2.51 -22.24
CA LYS A 68 1.90 -3.62 -21.47
C LYS A 68 2.21 -3.51 -19.98
N LEU A 69 3.39 -3.01 -19.60
CA LEU A 69 3.72 -2.70 -18.19
C LEU A 69 2.80 -1.61 -17.63
N GLU A 70 2.53 -0.55 -18.39
CA GLU A 70 1.58 0.50 -18.01
C GLU A 70 0.17 -0.07 -17.81
N GLU A 71 -0.32 -0.91 -18.74
CA GLU A 71 -1.62 -1.58 -18.61
C GLU A 71 -1.71 -2.42 -17.32
N ALA A 72 -0.68 -3.23 -17.05
CA ALA A 72 -0.65 -4.10 -15.87
C ALA A 72 -0.60 -3.30 -14.56
N ILE A 73 0.25 -2.27 -14.47
CA ILE A 73 0.38 -1.47 -13.24
C ILE A 73 -0.86 -0.62 -12.98
N ARG A 74 -1.47 -0.04 -14.03
CA ARG A 74 -2.72 0.73 -13.91
C ARG A 74 -3.86 -0.12 -13.39
N THR A 75 -3.98 -1.37 -13.85
CA THR A 75 -5.00 -2.31 -13.37
C THR A 75 -4.94 -2.46 -11.84
N GLY A 76 -3.75 -2.69 -11.28
CA GLY A 76 -3.57 -2.83 -9.83
C GLY A 76 -3.73 -1.52 -9.09
N HIS A 77 -3.20 -0.43 -9.64
CA HIS A 77 -3.35 0.91 -9.09
C HIS A 77 -4.82 1.33 -8.97
N GLU A 78 -5.63 1.11 -10.01
CA GLU A 78 -7.06 1.42 -10.01
C GLU A 78 -7.82 0.61 -8.95
N ILE A 79 -7.45 -0.65 -8.74
CA ILE A 79 -8.04 -1.47 -7.66
C ILE A 79 -7.73 -0.86 -6.30
N LEU A 80 -6.48 -0.47 -6.04
CA LEU A 80 -6.07 0.15 -4.77
C LEU A 80 -6.72 1.52 -4.57
N ALA A 81 -6.76 2.35 -5.61
CA ALA A 81 -7.39 3.67 -5.59
C ALA A 81 -8.88 3.62 -5.24
N ASN A 82 -9.56 2.52 -5.60
CA ASN A 82 -10.97 2.29 -5.31
C ASN A 82 -11.20 1.51 -3.99
N GLY A 83 -10.19 1.40 -3.13
CA GLY A 83 -10.30 0.72 -1.83
C GLY A 83 -10.24 -0.81 -1.88
N GLY A 84 -9.81 -1.37 -3.00
CA GLY A 84 -9.55 -2.80 -3.14
C GLY A 84 -8.34 -3.27 -2.32
N THR A 85 -8.24 -4.58 -2.12
CA THR A 85 -7.16 -5.17 -1.32
C THR A 85 -5.85 -5.29 -2.10
N ALA A 86 -4.72 -5.32 -1.39
CA ALA A 86 -3.41 -5.58 -1.99
C ALA A 86 -3.38 -6.92 -2.77
N ILE A 87 -4.02 -7.97 -2.22
CA ILE A 87 -4.14 -9.28 -2.88
C ILE A 87 -4.88 -9.18 -4.21
N GLN A 88 -6.01 -8.48 -4.25
CA GLN A 88 -6.75 -8.28 -5.51
C GLN A 88 -5.93 -7.50 -6.53
N ALA A 89 -5.23 -6.44 -6.08
CA ALA A 89 -4.40 -5.61 -6.95
C ALA A 89 -3.26 -6.42 -7.59
N VAL A 90 -2.46 -7.14 -6.78
CA VAL A 90 -1.34 -7.92 -7.31
C VAL A 90 -1.82 -9.07 -8.20
N GLN A 91 -2.89 -9.77 -7.83
CA GLN A 91 -3.41 -10.88 -8.63
C GLN A 91 -3.88 -10.40 -10.01
N ARG A 92 -4.66 -9.31 -10.08
CA ARG A 92 -5.16 -8.78 -11.36
C ARG A 92 -4.04 -8.20 -12.21
N THR A 93 -3.07 -7.53 -11.61
CA THR A 93 -1.87 -7.06 -12.31
C THR A 93 -1.05 -8.20 -12.90
N ILE A 94 -0.80 -9.27 -12.14
CA ILE A 94 -0.07 -10.45 -12.61
C ILE A 94 -0.82 -11.13 -13.76
N ASN A 95 -2.15 -11.27 -13.70
CA ASN A 95 -2.91 -11.89 -14.79
C ASN A 95 -2.76 -11.13 -16.13
N VAL A 96 -2.70 -9.79 -16.11
CA VAL A 96 -2.42 -9.00 -17.32
C VAL A 96 -1.03 -9.31 -17.90
N MET A 97 -0.05 -9.57 -17.02
CA MET A 97 1.31 -9.94 -17.45
C MET A 97 1.37 -11.38 -17.96
N GLU A 98 0.75 -12.33 -17.27
CA GLU A 98 0.63 -13.74 -17.68
C GLU A 98 -0.11 -13.91 -19.01
N ASP A 99 -1.10 -13.05 -19.28
CA ASP A 99 -1.85 -13.04 -20.54
C ASP A 99 -1.07 -12.42 -21.71
N SER A 100 0.11 -11.85 -21.46
CA SER A 100 0.96 -11.24 -22.47
C SER A 100 2.09 -12.18 -22.89
N PRO A 101 2.30 -12.42 -24.20
CA PRO A 101 3.43 -13.21 -24.68
C PRO A 101 4.79 -12.50 -24.51
N LEU A 102 4.81 -11.24 -24.08
CA LEU A 102 6.04 -10.45 -23.94
C LEU A 102 6.87 -10.85 -22.71
N PHE A 103 6.26 -11.44 -21.69
CA PHE A 103 6.92 -11.79 -20.44
C PHE A 103 7.08 -13.29 -20.32
N ASN A 104 8.18 -13.72 -19.71
CA ASN A 104 8.41 -15.13 -19.41
C ASN A 104 7.53 -15.58 -18.22
N SER A 105 6.24 -15.67 -18.46
CA SER A 105 5.21 -16.14 -17.53
C SER A 105 3.99 -16.58 -18.33
N ALA A 106 3.40 -17.73 -17.97
CA ALA A 106 2.21 -18.28 -18.61
C ALA A 106 2.26 -18.26 -20.16
N LYS A 107 1.52 -17.36 -20.84
CA LYS A 107 1.42 -17.37 -22.31
C LYS A 107 2.73 -17.04 -23.03
N GLY A 108 3.67 -16.38 -22.34
CA GLY A 108 5.02 -16.10 -22.86
C GLY A 108 6.11 -16.99 -22.26
N ALA A 109 5.73 -18.09 -21.60
CA ALA A 109 6.68 -18.97 -20.94
C ALA A 109 7.72 -19.54 -21.90
N VAL A 110 8.97 -19.58 -21.42
CA VAL A 110 10.07 -20.27 -22.10
C VAL A 110 9.93 -21.78 -21.99
N PHE A 111 10.66 -22.49 -22.83
CA PHE A 111 10.69 -23.95 -22.86
C PHE A 111 11.76 -24.52 -21.93
N ALA A 112 11.41 -25.63 -21.28
CA ALA A 112 12.36 -26.54 -20.66
C ALA A 112 13.13 -27.34 -21.74
N ASN A 113 14.13 -28.11 -21.31
CA ASN A 113 14.97 -28.90 -22.21
C ASN A 113 14.20 -30.00 -22.96
N ASP A 114 13.05 -30.43 -22.45
CA ASP A 114 12.16 -31.38 -23.10
C ASP A 114 11.10 -30.70 -23.99
N GLU A 115 11.30 -29.42 -24.33
CA GLU A 115 10.42 -28.63 -25.19
C GLU A 115 8.99 -28.45 -24.62
N THR A 116 8.83 -28.59 -23.30
CA THR A 116 7.58 -28.30 -22.59
C THR A 116 7.65 -26.97 -21.84
N ASN A 117 6.50 -26.42 -21.48
CA ASN A 117 6.43 -25.33 -20.50
C ASN A 117 6.11 -25.92 -19.13
N GLN A 118 6.84 -25.48 -18.11
CA GLN A 118 6.58 -25.80 -16.70
C GLN A 118 6.48 -24.48 -15.95
N LEU A 119 5.38 -24.27 -15.25
CA LEU A 119 5.08 -22.99 -14.63
C LEU A 119 5.15 -23.06 -13.11
N ASP A 120 5.70 -22.00 -12.53
CA ASP A 120 5.74 -21.78 -11.09
C ASP A 120 5.09 -20.43 -10.77
N ALA A 121 4.31 -20.38 -9.68
CA ALA A 121 3.70 -19.15 -9.19
C ALA A 121 3.52 -19.20 -7.67
N SER A 122 3.55 -18.02 -7.03
CA SER A 122 3.25 -17.89 -5.60
C SER A 122 2.59 -16.55 -5.30
N ILE A 123 1.83 -16.52 -4.21
CA ILE A 123 1.20 -15.30 -3.69
C ILE A 123 1.16 -15.36 -2.17
N MET A 124 1.33 -14.21 -1.51
CA MET A 124 1.32 -14.09 -0.05
C MET A 124 0.51 -12.87 0.37
N ASP A 125 -0.36 -13.05 1.37
CA ASP A 125 -1.05 -11.97 2.06
C ASP A 125 -0.20 -11.50 3.25
N GLY A 126 0.41 -10.33 3.12
CA GLY A 126 1.24 -9.74 4.17
C GLY A 126 0.47 -9.43 5.47
N LYS A 127 -0.86 -9.31 5.44
CA LYS A 127 -1.66 -9.03 6.65
C LYS A 127 -1.82 -10.28 7.51
N THR A 128 -2.03 -11.43 6.88
CA THR A 128 -2.33 -12.70 7.58
C THR A 128 -1.15 -13.68 7.59
N LEU A 129 -0.11 -13.39 6.81
CA LEU A 129 1.02 -14.29 6.53
C LEU A 129 0.62 -15.58 5.81
N ASN A 130 -0.63 -15.70 5.34
CA ASN A 130 -1.05 -16.81 4.51
C ASN A 130 -0.39 -16.73 3.13
N ALA A 131 0.03 -17.87 2.60
CA ALA A 131 0.66 -17.98 1.29
C ALA A 131 0.18 -19.23 0.56
N GLY A 132 0.27 -19.20 -0.77
CA GLY A 132 0.01 -20.33 -1.65
C GLY A 132 0.98 -20.33 -2.81
N ALA A 133 1.33 -21.52 -3.30
CA ALA A 133 2.24 -21.70 -4.42
C ALA A 133 1.89 -22.94 -5.23
N VAL A 134 2.26 -22.92 -6.51
CA VAL A 134 2.28 -24.06 -7.42
C VAL A 134 3.63 -24.10 -8.13
N ALA A 135 4.09 -25.29 -8.50
CA ALA A 135 5.33 -25.47 -9.23
C ALA A 135 5.24 -26.66 -10.17
N GLY A 136 5.88 -26.56 -11.34
CA GLY A 136 5.90 -27.61 -12.36
C GLY A 136 4.53 -28.01 -12.88
N VAL A 137 3.59 -27.06 -12.96
CA VAL A 137 2.25 -27.28 -13.56
C VAL A 137 2.25 -27.13 -15.07
#